data_AF-A0A3N5RPE0-F1
#
_entry.id   AF-A0A3N5RPE0-F1
#
_cell.length_a   1.000
_cell.length_b   1.000
_cell.length_c   1.000
_cell.angle_alpha   90.00
_cell.angle_beta   90.00
_cell.angle_gamma   90.00
#
_symmetry.space_group_name_H-M   'P 1'
#
loop_
_entity.id
_entity.type
_entity.pdbx_description
1 polymer ?
#
loop_
_entity_poly.entity_id
_entity_poly.type
_entity_poly.pdbx_seq_one_letter_code
_entity_poly.pdbx_strand_id
1 'polypeptide(L)'
;MSDWDLITPGIGLTSLGIVGVGISLSGIAHTFTEGMHAVSILTMFIGLIFLAAGIFKDGFPTSGKAKSATFITLGFLVTFGLAAAITVSTRIPSITAYIGLMLIISIPATVLTVASYKRTPYFKAITVIFVMAAVVGGTTFYVFGLVTPKAEQENIENAEAAQNETTPARNITNTVKTSILPGSSAPGNPSFEPANVTVPNDGGIEWTNNDNVPHTITSLIDDGKTFDSKTIKPNATFILDAMTLNESQYDYFCTLHPHMKGKIMVG
;
A
#
# COMPACT_ATOMS: atom_id res chain seq x y z
N MET A 1 -20.76 20.62 27.07
CA MET A 1 -20.77 19.66 25.95
C MET A 1 -20.63 18.28 26.55
N SER A 2 -21.67 17.46 26.39
CA SER A 2 -21.72 16.10 26.93
C SER A 2 -20.78 15.18 26.13
N ASP A 3 -20.27 14.10 26.72
CA ASP A 3 -19.46 13.09 26.00
C ASP A 3 -20.14 12.64 24.70
N TRP A 4 -21.48 12.60 24.73
CA TRP A 4 -22.35 12.27 23.62
C TRP A 4 -22.23 13.19 22.41
N ASP A 5 -21.99 14.49 22.62
CA ASP A 5 -21.96 15.48 21.54
C ASP A 5 -20.75 15.27 20.62
N LEU A 6 -19.68 14.64 21.13
CA LEU A 6 -18.46 14.35 20.37
C LEU A 6 -18.40 12.88 19.92
N ILE A 7 -18.92 11.97 20.75
CA ILE A 7 -18.98 10.53 20.42
C ILE A 7 -19.93 10.27 19.24
N THR A 8 -21.11 10.89 19.21
CA THR A 8 -22.12 10.63 18.15
C THR A 8 -21.62 10.92 16.74
N PRO A 9 -21.08 12.12 16.43
CA PRO A 9 -20.55 12.38 15.10
C PRO A 9 -19.34 11.50 14.80
N GLY A 10 -18.50 11.19 15.81
CA GLY A 10 -17.36 10.28 15.64
C GLY A 10 -17.77 8.87 15.22
N ILE A 11 -18.76 8.29 15.90
CA ILE A 11 -19.31 6.96 15.57
C ILE A 11 -19.92 6.96 14.16
N GLY A 12 -20.74 7.96 13.84
CA GLY A 12 -21.40 8.06 12.54
C GLY A 12 -20.41 8.14 11.39
N LEU A 13 -19.44 9.04 11.48
CA LEU A 13 -18.41 9.23 10.45
C LEU A 13 -17.48 8.01 10.32
N THR A 14 -17.09 7.40 11.44
CA THR A 14 -16.26 6.19 11.43
C THR A 14 -17.00 5.05 10.74
N SER A 15 -18.27 4.84 11.07
CA SER A 15 -19.09 3.78 10.50
C SER A 15 -19.34 3.98 9.00
N LEU A 16 -19.65 5.23 8.60
CA LEU A 16 -19.84 5.59 7.20
C LEU A 16 -18.55 5.38 6.40
N GLY A 17 -17.40 5.76 6.97
CA GLY A 17 -16.10 5.55 6.37
C GLY A 17 -15.77 4.05 6.20
N ILE A 18 -15.99 3.22 7.22
CA ILE A 18 -15.78 1.76 7.13
C ILE A 18 -16.62 1.15 6.00
N VAL A 19 -17.91 1.48 5.94
CA VAL A 19 -18.81 0.98 4.89
C VAL A 19 -18.35 1.46 3.51
N GLY A 20 -17.98 2.74 3.37
CA GLY A 20 -17.49 3.30 2.13
C GLY A 20 -16.20 2.63 1.63
N VAL A 21 -15.26 2.36 2.53
CA VAL A 21 -14.04 1.60 2.19
C VAL A 21 -14.41 0.18 1.75
N GLY A 22 -15.26 -0.51 2.51
CA GLY A 22 -15.71 -1.87 2.15
C GLY A 22 -16.37 -1.95 0.78
N ILE A 23 -17.26 -1.01 0.45
CA ILE A 23 -17.91 -0.93 -0.87
C ILE A 23 -16.86 -0.57 -1.94
N SER A 24 -15.96 0.38 -1.68
CA SER A 24 -14.94 0.76 -2.66
C SER A 24 -14.03 -0.40 -3.03
N LEU A 25 -13.73 -1.28 -2.07
CA LEU A 25 -12.87 -2.45 -2.26
C LEU A 25 -13.62 -3.71 -2.73
N SER A 26 -14.94 -3.66 -2.85
CA SER A 26 -15.77 -4.81 -3.27
C SER A 26 -15.69 -5.15 -4.77
N GLY A 27 -15.06 -4.28 -5.58
CA GLY A 27 -14.89 -4.50 -7.02
C GLY A 27 -16.13 -4.24 -7.87
N ILE A 28 -17.16 -3.57 -7.32
CA ILE A 28 -18.41 -3.28 -8.05
C ILE A 28 -18.18 -2.30 -9.23
N ALA A 29 -17.25 -1.33 -9.10
CA ALA A 29 -16.89 -0.40 -10.18
C ALA A 29 -15.50 0.22 -9.96
N HIS A 30 -14.74 0.45 -11.04
CA HIS A 30 -13.42 1.11 -10.97
C HIS A 30 -13.49 2.58 -10.49
N THR A 31 -14.55 3.30 -10.83
CA THR A 31 -14.77 4.68 -10.37
C THR A 31 -14.90 4.80 -8.85
N PHE A 32 -15.33 3.73 -8.18
CA PHE A 32 -15.39 3.67 -6.72
C PHE A 32 -14.03 3.48 -6.07
N THR A 33 -13.10 2.77 -6.71
CA THR A 33 -11.73 2.62 -6.18
C THR A 33 -10.93 3.91 -6.26
N GLU A 34 -11.15 4.73 -7.30
CA GLU A 34 -10.38 5.96 -7.51
C GLU A 34 -10.96 7.16 -6.74
N GLY A 35 -12.29 7.30 -6.69
CA GLY A 35 -12.94 8.44 -6.03
C GLY A 35 -13.40 8.14 -4.60
N MET A 36 -14.17 7.07 -4.41
CA MET A 36 -14.85 6.80 -3.14
C MET A 36 -13.90 6.29 -2.05
N HIS A 37 -12.82 5.61 -2.41
CA HIS A 37 -11.84 5.08 -1.45
C HIS A 37 -11.19 6.19 -0.61
N ALA A 38 -10.66 7.24 -1.25
CA ALA A 38 -9.99 8.34 -0.55
C ALA A 38 -10.95 9.12 0.35
N VAL A 39 -12.14 9.43 -0.16
CA VAL A 39 -13.18 10.14 0.61
C VAL A 39 -13.65 9.31 1.81
N SER A 40 -13.80 7.99 1.63
CA SER A 40 -14.20 7.09 2.72
C SER A 40 -13.12 6.96 3.80
N ILE A 41 -11.83 6.90 3.40
CA ILE A 41 -10.71 6.92 4.36
C ILE A 41 -10.68 8.25 5.13
N LEU A 42 -10.84 9.38 4.44
CA LEU A 42 -10.85 10.69 5.09
C LEU A 42 -12.03 10.81 6.07
N THR A 43 -13.21 10.34 5.67
CA THR A 43 -14.42 10.31 6.52
C THR A 43 -14.22 9.43 7.75
N MET A 44 -13.64 8.24 7.55
CA MET A 44 -13.27 7.35 8.64
C MET A 44 -12.28 8.02 9.61
N PHE A 45 -11.24 8.66 9.07
CA PHE A 45 -10.19 9.31 9.86
C PHE A 45 -10.74 10.48 10.70
N ILE A 46 -11.56 11.34 10.11
CA ILE A 46 -12.24 12.43 10.82
C ILE A 46 -13.16 11.85 11.91
N GLY A 47 -13.89 10.78 11.60
CA GLY A 47 -14.70 10.05 12.57
C GLY A 47 -13.89 9.55 13.75
N LEU A 48 -12.70 8.98 13.51
CA LEU A 48 -11.82 8.49 14.55
C LEU A 48 -11.26 9.61 15.43
N ILE A 49 -11.01 10.79 14.88
CA ILE A 49 -10.60 11.96 15.67
C ILE A 49 -11.69 12.34 16.67
N PHE A 50 -12.94 12.48 16.20
CA PHE A 50 -14.07 12.82 17.09
C PHE A 50 -14.37 11.71 18.09
N LEU A 51 -14.29 10.45 17.65
CA LEU A 51 -14.49 9.29 18.52
C LEU A 51 -13.43 9.24 19.62
N ALA A 52 -12.15 9.38 19.28
CA ALA A 52 -11.06 9.39 20.25
C ALA A 52 -11.20 10.57 21.21
N ALA A 53 -11.42 11.79 20.69
CA ALA A 53 -11.63 12.97 21.52
C ALA A 53 -12.84 12.79 22.45
N GLY A 54 -13.93 12.19 21.98
CA GLY A 54 -15.14 11.93 22.76
C GLY A 54 -14.95 10.89 23.86
N ILE A 55 -14.16 9.84 23.61
CA ILE A 55 -13.86 8.79 24.60
C ILE A 55 -12.96 9.30 25.74
N PHE A 56 -12.11 10.30 25.48
CA PHE A 56 -11.10 10.75 26.44
C PHE A 56 -11.35 12.14 27.05
N LYS A 57 -12.34 12.90 26.58
CA LYS A 57 -12.60 14.29 27.04
C LYS A 57 -12.74 14.43 28.55
N ASP A 58 -13.49 13.51 29.19
CA ASP A 58 -13.76 13.52 30.63
C ASP A 58 -13.46 12.15 31.28
N GLY A 59 -12.60 11.35 30.63
CA GLY A 59 -12.39 9.93 30.96
C GLY A 59 -13.38 9.01 30.25
N PHE A 60 -13.29 7.71 30.53
CA PHE A 60 -14.05 6.69 29.79
C PHE A 60 -15.56 6.93 29.88
N PRO A 61 -16.34 6.76 28.78
CA PRO A 61 -17.76 7.10 28.77
C PRO A 61 -18.52 6.42 29.92
N THR A 62 -19.28 7.20 30.69
CA THR A 62 -19.95 6.70 31.91
C THR A 62 -21.39 6.22 31.64
N SER A 63 -22.09 6.85 30.69
CA SER A 63 -23.47 6.50 30.34
C SER A 63 -23.54 5.14 29.62
N GLY A 64 -24.55 4.32 29.94
CA GLY A 64 -24.71 2.98 29.35
C GLY A 64 -24.85 3.01 27.83
N LYS A 65 -25.56 4.02 27.30
CA LYS A 65 -25.68 4.21 25.86
C LYS A 65 -24.30 4.48 25.21
N ALA A 66 -23.47 5.35 25.81
CA ALA A 66 -22.19 5.77 25.20
C ALA A 66 -21.17 4.63 25.25
N LYS A 67 -21.16 3.86 26.35
CA LYS A 67 -20.39 2.62 26.45
C LYS A 67 -20.76 1.66 25.33
N SER A 68 -22.05 1.34 25.19
CA SER A 68 -22.53 0.40 24.18
C SER A 68 -22.14 0.85 22.77
N ALA A 69 -22.44 2.10 22.41
CA ALA A 69 -22.13 2.64 21.09
C ALA A 69 -20.63 2.64 20.79
N THR A 70 -19.79 2.98 21.77
CA THR A 70 -18.33 2.94 21.65
C THR A 70 -17.83 1.50 21.42
N PHE A 71 -18.26 0.54 22.23
CA PHE A 71 -17.84 -0.86 22.10
C PHE A 71 -18.29 -1.49 20.78
N ILE A 72 -19.51 -1.19 20.32
CA ILE A 72 -20.02 -1.64 19.02
C ILE A 72 -19.13 -1.10 17.89
N THR A 73 -18.85 0.20 17.91
CA THR A 73 -18.04 0.86 16.86
C THR A 73 -16.61 0.31 16.84
N LEU A 74 -16.00 0.15 18.01
CA LEU A 74 -14.66 -0.43 18.14
C LEU A 74 -14.64 -1.90 17.67
N GLY A 75 -15.68 -2.67 18.01
CA GLY A 75 -15.85 -4.05 17.54
C GLY A 75 -15.94 -4.14 16.01
N PHE A 76 -16.71 -3.26 15.37
CA PHE A 76 -16.76 -3.15 13.91
C PHE A 76 -15.39 -2.78 13.31
N LEU A 77 -14.69 -1.82 13.91
CA LEU A 77 -13.39 -1.39 13.42
C LEU A 77 -12.35 -2.51 13.50
N VAL A 78 -12.31 -3.24 14.61
CA VAL A 78 -11.41 -4.40 14.78
C VAL A 78 -11.78 -5.51 13.80
N THR A 79 -13.06 -5.83 13.65
CA THR A 79 -13.53 -6.90 12.75
C THR A 79 -13.23 -6.55 11.29
N PHE A 80 -13.55 -5.33 10.88
CA PHE A 80 -13.26 -4.83 9.54
C PHE A 80 -11.75 -4.78 9.28
N GLY A 81 -10.97 -4.25 10.21
CA GLY A 81 -9.51 -4.19 10.11
C GLY A 81 -8.88 -5.59 9.99
N LEU A 82 -9.36 -6.56 10.77
CA LEU A 82 -8.90 -7.95 10.68
C LEU A 82 -9.30 -8.60 9.34
N ALA A 83 -10.53 -8.42 8.90
CA ALA A 83 -11.01 -8.95 7.62
C ALA A 83 -10.23 -8.36 6.43
N ALA A 84 -9.99 -7.05 6.45
CA ALA A 84 -9.14 -6.37 5.47
C ALA A 84 -7.71 -6.91 5.52
N ALA A 85 -7.11 -7.03 6.71
CA ALA A 85 -5.76 -7.54 6.88
C ALA A 85 -5.60 -8.97 6.34
N ILE A 86 -6.57 -9.87 6.61
CA ILE A 86 -6.58 -11.24 6.06
C ILE A 86 -6.70 -11.22 4.54
N THR A 87 -7.58 -10.37 3.99
CA THR A 87 -7.81 -10.29 2.55
C THR A 87 -6.57 -9.78 1.79
N VAL A 88 -5.83 -8.81 2.35
CA VAL A 88 -4.60 -8.30 1.72
C VAL A 88 -3.40 -9.21 2.00
N SER A 89 -3.39 -9.94 3.12
CA SER A 89 -2.36 -10.93 3.49
C SER A 89 -2.20 -12.06 2.48
N THR A 90 -3.25 -12.41 1.72
CA THR A 90 -3.17 -13.38 0.61
C THR A 90 -2.45 -12.83 -0.63
N ARG A 91 -2.34 -11.51 -0.77
CA ARG A 91 -1.68 -10.85 -1.91
C ARG A 91 -0.26 -10.41 -1.59
N ILE A 92 -0.02 -10.05 -0.33
CA ILE A 92 1.25 -9.48 0.13
C ILE A 92 1.70 -10.28 1.36
N PRO A 93 2.63 -11.24 1.20
CA PRO A 93 3.08 -12.12 2.28
C PRO A 93 3.69 -11.37 3.49
N SER A 94 4.25 -10.18 3.28
CA SER A 94 4.78 -9.34 4.36
C SER A 94 3.70 -8.81 5.32
N ILE A 95 2.44 -8.75 4.88
CA ILE A 95 1.33 -8.36 5.75
C ILE A 95 1.05 -9.43 6.79
N THR A 96 1.17 -10.72 6.44
CA THR A 96 1.06 -11.83 7.42
C THR A 96 2.11 -11.69 8.52
N ALA A 97 3.33 -11.33 8.14
CA ALA A 97 4.41 -11.05 9.08
C ALA A 97 4.04 -9.89 10.04
N TYR A 98 3.52 -8.80 9.48
CA TYR A 98 3.09 -7.63 10.23
C TYR A 98 1.91 -7.92 11.19
N ILE A 99 0.90 -8.68 10.75
CA ILE A 99 -0.25 -9.08 11.59
C ILE A 99 0.23 -9.89 12.80
N GLY A 100 1.10 -10.88 12.56
CA GLY A 100 1.66 -11.71 13.63
C GLY A 100 2.40 -10.88 14.68
N LEU A 101 3.24 -9.93 14.24
CA LEU A 101 3.94 -8.99 15.12
C LEU A 101 2.96 -8.14 15.95
N MET A 102 1.93 -7.59 15.31
CA MET A 102 0.92 -6.77 15.99
C MET A 102 0.15 -7.56 17.05
N LEU A 103 -0.17 -8.83 16.82
CA LEU A 103 -0.83 -9.69 17.82
C LEU A 103 0.09 -10.01 19.01
N ILE A 104 1.38 -10.28 18.76
CA ILE A 104 2.38 -10.52 19.81
C ILE A 104 2.52 -9.32 20.74
N ILE A 105 2.31 -8.09 20.26
CA ILE A 105 2.39 -6.87 21.08
C ILE A 105 1.04 -6.54 21.74
N SER A 106 -0.05 -6.57 20.96
CA SER A 106 -1.37 -6.08 21.39
C SER A 106 -2.06 -6.97 22.42
N ILE A 107 -1.92 -8.30 22.33
CA ILE A 107 -2.54 -9.24 23.28
C ILE A 107 -1.95 -9.07 24.69
N PRO A 108 -0.60 -9.11 24.89
CA PRO A 108 0.00 -8.80 26.18
C PRO A 108 -0.41 -7.44 26.72
N ALA A 109 -0.36 -6.40 25.89
CA ALA A 109 -0.71 -5.04 26.31
C ALA A 109 -2.15 -4.97 26.85
N THR A 110 -3.09 -5.62 26.16
CA THR A 110 -4.50 -5.66 26.57
C THR A 110 -4.68 -6.41 27.89
N VAL A 111 -4.07 -7.60 28.02
CA VAL A 111 -4.19 -8.41 29.24
C VAL A 111 -3.58 -7.69 30.44
N LEU A 112 -2.41 -7.05 30.27
CA LEU A 112 -1.75 -6.29 31.33
C LEU A 112 -2.54 -5.05 31.73
N THR A 113 -3.14 -4.35 30.76
CA THR A 113 -4.02 -3.21 31.03
C THR A 113 -5.23 -3.63 31.86
N VAL A 114 -5.89 -4.74 31.50
CA VAL A 114 -7.05 -5.27 32.24
C VAL A 114 -6.65 -5.78 33.63
N ALA A 115 -5.53 -6.49 33.75
CA ALA A 115 -5.03 -6.99 35.03
C ALA A 115 -4.66 -5.85 35.98
N SER A 116 -4.03 -4.80 35.46
CA SER A 116 -3.71 -3.57 36.19
C SER A 116 -4.97 -2.87 36.68
N TYR A 117 -5.95 -2.68 35.79
CA TYR A 117 -7.23 -2.05 36.12
C TYR A 117 -8.00 -2.82 37.20
N LYS A 118 -8.04 -4.16 37.12
CA LYS A 118 -8.71 -5.01 38.11
C LYS A 118 -7.92 -5.20 39.41
N ARG A 119 -6.73 -4.61 39.55
CA ARG A 119 -5.83 -4.77 40.70
C ARG A 119 -5.64 -6.23 41.13
N THR A 120 -5.36 -7.10 40.16
CA THR A 120 -5.22 -8.53 40.44
C THR A 120 -4.02 -8.79 41.38
N PRO A 121 -4.14 -9.70 42.37
CA PRO A 121 -3.04 -9.99 43.30
C PRO A 121 -1.82 -10.60 42.61
N TYR A 122 -2.03 -11.21 41.43
CA TYR A 122 -1.01 -11.86 40.62
C TYR A 122 -0.46 -10.99 39.49
N PHE A 123 -0.68 -9.67 39.51
CA PHE A 123 -0.26 -8.77 38.43
C PHE A 123 1.22 -8.97 38.01
N LYS A 124 2.15 -9.02 38.98
CA LYS A 124 3.58 -9.24 38.70
C LYS A 124 3.85 -10.56 37.98
N ALA A 125 3.20 -11.64 38.39
CA ALA A 125 3.36 -12.95 37.76
C ALA A 125 2.81 -12.96 36.32
N ILE A 126 1.65 -12.33 36.11
CA ILE A 126 1.05 -12.17 34.77
C ILE A 126 2.00 -11.37 33.86
N THR A 127 2.59 -10.27 34.36
CA THR A 127 3.58 -9.49 33.59
C THR A 127 4.77 -10.32 33.14
N VAL A 128 5.38 -11.09 34.05
CA VAL A 128 6.54 -11.94 33.71
C VAL A 128 6.16 -12.97 32.63
N ILE A 129 5.01 -13.65 32.77
CA ILE A 129 4.55 -14.65 31.81
C ILE A 129 4.37 -14.03 30.42
N PHE A 130 3.69 -12.89 30.32
CA PHE A 130 3.40 -12.25 29.05
C PHE A 130 4.65 -11.65 28.38
N VAL A 131 5.59 -11.11 29.16
CA VAL A 131 6.87 -10.63 28.63
C VAL A 131 7.70 -11.81 28.09
N MET A 132 7.80 -12.90 28.84
CA MET A 132 8.49 -14.11 28.38
C MET A 132 7.84 -14.70 27.13
N ALA A 133 6.51 -14.78 27.09
CA ALA A 133 5.77 -15.25 25.93
C ALA A 133 5.96 -14.35 24.70
N ALA A 134 5.98 -13.03 24.86
CA ALA A 134 6.22 -12.09 23.77
C ALA A 134 7.65 -12.20 23.21
N VAL A 135 8.66 -12.38 24.08
CA VAL A 135 10.05 -12.59 23.66
C VAL A 135 10.20 -13.92 22.92
N VAL A 136 9.66 -15.01 23.47
CA VAL A 136 9.70 -16.34 22.81
C VAL A 136 8.93 -16.32 21.49
N GLY A 137 7.74 -15.72 21.47
CA GLY A 137 6.92 -15.59 20.27
C GLY A 137 7.60 -14.75 19.19
N GLY A 138 8.13 -13.57 19.56
CA GLY A 138 8.83 -12.68 18.64
C GLY A 138 10.12 -13.27 18.07
N THR A 139 10.92 -13.93 18.91
CA THR A 139 12.16 -14.62 18.47
C THR A 139 11.85 -15.80 17.55
N THR A 140 10.87 -16.64 17.90
CA THR A 140 10.42 -17.74 17.05
C THR A 140 9.92 -17.20 15.71
N PHE A 141 9.07 -16.18 15.73
CA PHE A 141 8.53 -15.56 14.53
C PHE A 141 9.61 -14.97 13.62
N TYR A 142 10.60 -14.29 14.19
CA TYR A 142 11.73 -13.73 13.46
C TYR A 142 12.61 -14.82 12.83
N VAL A 143 12.96 -15.85 13.60
CA VAL A 143 13.79 -16.97 13.12
C VAL A 143 13.08 -17.75 12.02
N PHE A 144 11.79 -18.07 12.21
CA PHE A 144 11.00 -18.73 11.16
C PHE A 144 10.81 -17.85 9.93
N GLY A 145 10.65 -16.53 10.08
CA GLY A 145 10.58 -15.59 8.97
C GLY A 145 11.86 -15.51 8.12
N LEU A 146 13.03 -15.79 8.72
CA LEU A 146 14.31 -15.90 7.98
C LEU A 146 14.48 -17.25 7.27
N VAL A 147 13.83 -18.31 7.77
CA VAL A 147 13.96 -19.69 7.27
C VAL A 147 12.83 -20.06 6.31
N THR A 148 11.71 -19.32 6.31
CA THR A 148 10.67 -19.47 5.28
C THR A 148 11.30 -19.26 3.90
N PRO A 149 11.22 -20.25 2.99
CA PRO A 149 11.72 -20.11 1.64
C PRO A 149 11.11 -18.86 1.01
N LYS A 150 11.94 -18.01 0.40
CA LYS A 150 11.50 -16.85 -0.39
C LYS A 150 10.82 -17.26 -1.71
N ALA A 151 10.19 -18.44 -1.74
CA ALA A 151 9.78 -19.16 -2.94
C ALA A 151 8.45 -18.67 -3.53
N GLU A 152 7.66 -17.87 -2.81
CA GLU A 152 6.43 -17.27 -3.36
C GLU A 152 6.69 -15.93 -4.04
N GLN A 153 7.67 -15.17 -3.55
CA GLN A 153 8.01 -13.87 -4.13
C GLN A 153 8.78 -14.04 -5.44
N GLU A 154 9.60 -15.08 -5.54
CA GLU A 154 10.26 -15.49 -6.78
C GLU A 154 9.29 -16.11 -7.79
N ASN A 155 8.23 -16.82 -7.36
CA ASN A 155 7.24 -17.38 -8.29
C ASN A 155 6.21 -16.37 -8.78
N ILE A 156 5.82 -15.36 -7.99
CA ILE A 156 5.00 -14.26 -8.49
C ILE A 156 5.84 -13.33 -9.36
N GLU A 157 7.10 -13.07 -9.00
CA GLU A 157 8.04 -12.30 -9.82
C GLU A 157 8.39 -13.03 -11.14
N ASN A 158 8.47 -14.37 -11.12
CA ASN A 158 8.64 -15.18 -12.34
C ASN A 158 7.32 -15.40 -13.11
N ALA A 159 6.16 -15.39 -12.46
CA ALA A 159 4.87 -15.48 -13.15
C ALA A 159 4.46 -14.14 -13.78
N GLU A 160 4.82 -13.01 -13.16
CA GLU A 160 4.67 -11.67 -13.71
C GLU A 160 5.76 -11.38 -14.76
N ALA A 161 6.98 -11.93 -14.61
CA ALA A 161 7.97 -11.98 -15.68
C ALA A 161 7.56 -12.91 -16.83
N ALA A 162 6.87 -14.03 -16.56
CA ALA A 162 6.37 -14.95 -17.58
C ALA A 162 5.06 -14.47 -18.25
N GLN A 163 4.32 -13.53 -17.65
CA GLN A 163 3.25 -12.80 -18.33
C GLN A 163 3.73 -11.55 -19.08
N ASN A 164 4.95 -11.08 -18.83
CA ASN A 164 5.57 -10.00 -19.60
C ASN A 164 6.08 -10.43 -20.99
N GLU A 165 5.91 -11.69 -21.38
CA GLU A 165 5.89 -12.07 -22.79
C GLU A 165 4.50 -11.86 -23.38
N THR A 166 4.09 -10.60 -23.54
CA THR A 166 3.03 -10.30 -24.50
C THR A 166 3.67 -9.81 -25.79
N THR A 167 3.51 -10.61 -26.84
CA THR A 167 3.92 -10.43 -28.25
C THR A 167 5.27 -11.08 -28.57
N PRO A 168 5.39 -11.87 -29.67
CA PRO A 168 6.64 -12.53 -30.01
C PRO A 168 7.70 -11.46 -30.21
N ALA A 169 8.75 -11.45 -29.40
CA ALA A 169 9.84 -10.51 -29.56
C ALA A 169 10.50 -10.75 -30.91
N ARG A 170 10.18 -9.90 -31.90
CA ARG A 170 11.11 -9.64 -32.98
C ARG A 170 12.42 -9.27 -32.30
N ASN A 171 13.52 -9.85 -32.78
CA ASN A 171 14.85 -9.45 -32.30
C ASN A 171 15.07 -7.97 -32.69
N ILE A 172 14.81 -7.05 -31.75
CA ILE A 172 14.95 -5.61 -31.96
C ILE A 172 16.44 -5.33 -32.06
N THR A 173 16.91 -5.07 -33.28
CA THR A 173 18.34 -4.88 -33.57
C THR A 173 18.78 -3.42 -33.47
N ASN A 174 17.83 -2.49 -33.57
CA ASN A 174 18.05 -1.04 -33.51
C ASN A 174 17.41 -0.44 -32.26
N THR A 175 18.09 -0.59 -31.12
CA THR A 175 17.59 -0.10 -29.84
C THR A 175 18.28 1.21 -29.44
N VAL A 176 17.50 2.26 -29.19
CA VAL A 176 17.97 3.53 -28.67
C VAL A 176 17.94 3.47 -27.14
N LYS A 177 19.06 3.83 -26.50
CA LYS A 177 19.20 3.75 -25.05
C LYS A 177 18.88 5.07 -24.39
N THR A 178 18.24 5.00 -23.23
CA THR A 178 17.95 6.13 -22.35
C THR A 178 18.06 5.68 -20.90
N SER A 179 18.44 6.62 -20.02
CA SER A 179 18.67 6.36 -18.61
C SER A 179 17.67 7.13 -17.76
N ILE A 180 17.11 6.47 -16.75
CA ILE A 180 16.51 7.14 -15.60
C ILE A 180 17.66 7.54 -14.68
N LEU A 181 17.79 8.84 -14.39
CA LEU A 181 18.99 9.38 -13.74
C LEU A 181 18.99 9.17 -12.22
N PRO A 182 20.16 9.02 -11.59
CA PRO A 182 20.26 9.00 -10.13
C PRO A 182 19.63 10.25 -9.49
N GLY A 183 18.75 10.05 -8.51
CA GLY A 183 18.05 11.12 -7.82
C GLY A 183 16.88 11.74 -8.60
N SER A 184 16.45 11.18 -9.73
CA SER A 184 15.32 11.68 -10.54
C SER A 184 13.99 11.70 -9.78
N SER A 185 13.86 10.85 -8.76
CA SER A 185 12.73 10.83 -7.84
C SER A 185 12.52 12.14 -7.07
N ALA A 186 13.57 12.95 -6.87
CA ALA A 186 13.45 14.25 -6.22
C ALA A 186 13.02 15.35 -7.21
N PRO A 187 12.00 16.19 -6.88
CA PRO A 187 11.61 17.30 -7.73
C PRO A 187 12.77 18.28 -8.00
N GLY A 188 12.87 18.76 -9.24
CA GLY A 188 13.92 19.70 -9.68
C GLY A 188 15.19 19.04 -10.22
N ASN A 189 15.36 17.72 -10.02
CA ASN A 189 16.43 16.97 -10.65
C ASN A 189 16.08 16.56 -12.09
N PRO A 190 17.07 16.43 -12.99
CA PRO A 190 16.88 15.85 -14.32
C PRO A 190 16.32 14.43 -14.23
N SER A 191 15.35 14.09 -15.10
CA SER A 191 14.63 12.81 -15.02
C SER A 191 15.24 11.72 -15.90
N PHE A 192 15.37 12.02 -17.20
CA PHE A 192 15.79 11.06 -18.23
C PHE A 192 16.95 11.63 -19.04
N GLU A 193 17.86 10.76 -19.50
CA GLU A 193 18.97 11.11 -20.39
C GLU A 193 19.09 10.10 -21.55
N PRO A 194 18.85 10.50 -22.80
CA PRO A 194 18.29 11.80 -23.20
C PRO A 194 16.81 11.91 -22.79
N ALA A 195 16.35 13.14 -22.54
CA ALA A 195 14.94 13.42 -22.21
C ALA A 195 13.99 13.30 -23.41
N ASN A 196 14.53 13.54 -24.61
CA ASN A 196 13.83 13.37 -25.88
C ASN A 196 14.53 12.24 -26.65
N VAL A 197 13.83 11.15 -26.88
CA VAL A 197 14.33 9.98 -27.61
C VAL A 197 13.76 10.01 -29.02
N THR A 198 14.60 9.84 -30.03
CA THR A 198 14.16 9.64 -31.42
C THR A 198 14.48 8.21 -31.82
N VAL A 199 13.50 7.47 -32.31
CA VAL A 199 13.62 6.05 -32.67
C VAL A 199 13.02 5.80 -34.07
N PRO A 200 13.63 4.93 -34.89
CA PRO A 200 13.00 4.44 -36.11
C PRO A 200 11.71 3.68 -35.83
N ASN A 201 10.77 3.68 -36.78
CA ASN A 201 9.52 2.92 -36.68
C ASN A 201 9.74 1.41 -36.41
N ASP A 202 10.86 0.84 -36.87
CA ASP A 202 11.19 -0.58 -36.68
C ASP A 202 12.22 -0.84 -35.57
N GLY A 203 12.54 0.19 -34.77
CA GLY A 203 13.47 0.12 -33.66
C GLY A 203 12.79 -0.12 -32.31
N GLY A 204 13.57 0.02 -31.25
CA GLY A 204 13.05 0.02 -29.88
C GLY A 204 13.74 1.05 -29.00
N ILE A 205 13.14 1.32 -27.84
CA ILE A 205 13.73 2.19 -26.83
C ILE A 205 13.98 1.37 -25.57
N GLU A 206 15.20 1.42 -25.03
CA GLU A 206 15.59 0.77 -23.79
C GLU A 206 15.85 1.81 -22.69
N TRP A 207 15.04 1.76 -21.63
CA TRP A 207 15.28 2.53 -20.41
C TRP A 207 16.02 1.68 -19.39
N THR A 208 17.12 2.21 -18.84
CA THR A 208 17.79 1.65 -17.66
C THR A 208 17.48 2.48 -16.42
N ASN A 209 17.03 1.83 -15.34
CA ASN A 209 16.85 2.53 -14.08
C ASN A 209 18.17 2.64 -13.30
N ASN A 210 18.85 3.78 -13.40
CA ASN A 210 20.07 4.07 -12.62
C ASN A 210 19.78 4.85 -11.32
N ASP A 211 18.50 5.07 -10.97
CA ASP A 211 18.13 5.60 -9.67
C ASP A 211 18.06 4.48 -8.61
N ASN A 212 18.06 4.85 -7.33
CA ASN A 212 18.02 3.91 -6.22
C ASN A 212 16.59 3.56 -5.77
N VAL A 213 15.57 4.10 -6.43
CA VAL A 213 14.16 3.80 -6.19
C VAL A 213 13.47 3.26 -7.45
N PRO A 214 12.32 2.58 -7.33
CA PRO A 214 11.57 2.10 -8.49
C PRO A 214 10.97 3.24 -9.32
N HIS A 215 10.86 3.04 -10.63
CA HIS A 215 10.29 4.00 -11.59
C HIS A 215 9.38 3.33 -12.61
N THR A 216 8.67 4.10 -13.43
CA THR A 216 7.87 3.61 -14.56
C THR A 216 8.09 4.48 -15.80
N ILE A 217 7.79 3.91 -16.97
CA ILE A 217 7.69 4.58 -18.26
C ILE A 217 6.27 4.34 -18.76
N THR A 218 5.43 5.37 -18.64
CA THR A 218 3.99 5.25 -18.84
C THR A 218 3.51 6.36 -19.78
N SER A 219 2.70 6.04 -20.78
CA SER A 219 2.15 7.02 -21.72
C SER A 219 1.29 8.06 -20.99
N LEU A 220 1.51 9.34 -21.28
CA LEU A 220 0.90 10.45 -20.55
C LEU A 220 -0.56 10.71 -20.97
N ILE A 221 -0.87 10.58 -22.27
CA ILE A 221 -2.16 11.00 -22.82
C ILE A 221 -3.34 10.15 -22.36
N ASP A 222 -3.07 8.90 -21.96
CA ASP A 222 -4.07 7.88 -21.69
C ASP A 222 -3.76 7.05 -20.43
N ASP A 223 -2.90 7.58 -19.56
CA ASP A 223 -2.49 6.98 -18.29
C ASP A 223 -2.02 5.52 -18.43
N GLY A 224 -1.19 5.25 -19.45
CA GLY A 224 -0.55 3.96 -19.64
C GLY A 224 -1.32 2.95 -20.50
N LYS A 225 -2.43 3.36 -21.14
CA LYS A 225 -3.18 2.46 -22.04
C LYS A 225 -2.41 2.15 -23.32
N THR A 226 -1.63 3.10 -23.85
CA THR A 226 -0.78 2.88 -25.03
C THR A 226 0.44 2.06 -24.66
N PHE A 227 1.17 2.45 -23.61
CA PHE A 227 2.26 1.67 -23.05
C PHE A 227 2.46 1.97 -21.56
N ASP A 228 2.81 0.93 -20.82
CA ASP A 228 3.14 1.02 -19.41
C ASP A 228 4.18 -0.04 -19.07
N SER A 229 5.38 0.39 -18.69
CA SER A 229 6.46 -0.51 -18.27
C SER A 229 6.16 -1.26 -16.98
N LYS A 230 5.12 -0.88 -16.25
CA LYS A 230 4.96 -1.19 -14.83
C LYS A 230 6.20 -0.72 -14.06
N THR A 231 6.48 -1.37 -12.94
CA THR A 231 7.59 -0.99 -12.06
C THR A 231 8.93 -1.50 -12.60
N ILE A 232 9.85 -0.58 -12.86
CA ILE A 232 11.25 -0.83 -13.19
C ILE A 232 12.07 -0.70 -11.91
N LYS A 233 12.57 -1.82 -11.39
CA LYS A 233 13.43 -1.86 -10.20
C LYS A 233 14.78 -1.17 -10.46
N PRO A 234 15.50 -0.73 -9.41
CA PRO A 234 16.88 -0.25 -9.56
C PRO A 234 17.75 -1.25 -10.32
N ASN A 235 18.55 -0.75 -11.28
CA ASN A 235 19.39 -1.49 -12.22
C ASN A 235 18.65 -2.41 -13.22
N ALA A 236 17.31 -2.39 -13.24
CA ALA A 236 16.55 -3.12 -14.24
C ALA A 236 16.34 -2.27 -15.52
N THR A 237 16.00 -2.96 -16.60
CA THR A 237 15.73 -2.35 -17.90
C THR A 237 14.31 -2.61 -18.38
N PHE A 238 13.76 -1.69 -19.18
CA PHE A 238 12.52 -1.87 -19.92
C PHE A 238 12.74 -1.53 -21.38
N ILE A 239 12.18 -2.34 -22.29
CA ILE A 239 12.27 -2.12 -23.73
C ILE A 239 10.86 -1.93 -24.30
N LEU A 240 10.66 -0.84 -25.04
CA LEU A 240 9.45 -0.58 -25.82
C LEU A 240 9.75 -0.80 -27.30
N ASP A 241 8.96 -1.64 -27.97
CA ASP A 241 8.99 -1.80 -29.43
C ASP A 241 8.29 -0.60 -30.09
N ALA A 242 9.01 0.13 -30.94
CA ALA A 242 8.44 1.29 -31.62
C ALA A 242 7.34 0.89 -32.63
N MET A 243 7.30 -0.37 -33.08
CA MET A 243 6.24 -0.84 -33.99
C MET A 243 4.86 -0.91 -33.33
N THR A 244 4.78 -0.91 -31.99
CA THR A 244 3.49 -0.86 -31.28
C THR A 244 2.94 0.57 -31.17
N LEU A 245 3.73 1.55 -31.59
CA LEU A 245 3.37 2.97 -31.56
C LEU A 245 2.80 3.39 -32.92
N ASN A 246 1.64 4.03 -32.91
CA ASN A 246 0.89 4.40 -34.11
C ASN A 246 0.99 5.90 -34.45
N GLU A 247 1.54 6.70 -33.53
CA GLU A 247 1.73 8.14 -33.69
C GLU A 247 3.22 8.48 -33.81
N SER A 248 3.52 9.65 -34.38
CA SER A 248 4.90 10.13 -34.53
C SER A 248 5.51 10.68 -33.24
N GLN A 249 4.69 10.92 -32.20
CA GLN A 249 5.14 11.51 -30.95
C GLN A 249 4.34 10.97 -29.77
N TYR A 250 5.04 10.62 -28.69
CA TYR A 250 4.44 10.26 -27.41
C TYR A 250 5.13 11.00 -26.26
N ASP A 251 4.34 11.64 -25.40
CA ASP A 251 4.81 12.09 -24.10
C ASP A 251 4.61 10.98 -23.07
N TYR A 252 5.58 10.81 -22.18
CA TYR A 252 5.54 9.81 -21.12
C TYR A 252 5.96 10.38 -19.77
N PHE A 253 5.56 9.71 -18.71
CA PHE A 253 5.86 10.09 -17.34
C PHE A 253 6.07 8.88 -16.43
N CYS A 254 6.54 9.14 -15.22
CA CYS A 254 6.57 8.14 -14.15
C CYS A 254 5.34 8.27 -13.25
N THR A 255 4.59 7.18 -13.05
CA THR A 255 3.39 7.18 -12.20
C THR A 255 3.71 7.38 -10.72
N LEU A 256 4.88 6.91 -10.26
CA LEU A 256 5.38 7.10 -8.90
C LEU A 256 5.89 8.52 -8.65
N HIS A 257 6.35 9.20 -9.70
CA HIS A 257 6.98 10.52 -9.65
C HIS A 257 6.47 11.41 -10.80
N PRO A 258 5.25 11.98 -10.71
CA PRO A 258 4.58 12.61 -11.85
C PRO A 258 5.28 13.84 -12.46
N HIS A 259 6.28 14.40 -11.77
CA HIS A 259 7.13 15.47 -12.30
C HIS A 259 8.14 14.98 -13.34
N MET A 260 8.46 13.69 -13.35
CA MET A 260 9.36 13.10 -14.33
C MET A 260 8.64 12.93 -15.67
N LYS A 261 9.09 13.67 -16.70
CA LYS A 261 8.48 13.66 -18.04
C LYS A 261 9.55 13.51 -19.11
N GLY A 262 9.22 12.79 -20.17
CA GLY A 262 10.05 12.63 -21.36
C GLY A 262 9.20 12.55 -22.62
N LYS A 263 9.89 12.50 -23.77
CA LYS A 263 9.25 12.48 -25.08
C LYS A 263 9.89 11.42 -25.97
N ILE A 264 9.07 10.68 -26.70
CA ILE A 264 9.47 9.76 -27.76
C ILE A 264 9.03 10.37 -29.09
N MET A 265 9.95 10.44 -30.05
CA MET A 265 9.69 10.79 -31.44
C MET A 265 9.92 9.55 -32.28
N VAL A 266 8.92 9.13 -33.04
CA VAL A 266 8.99 7.97 -33.94
C VAL A 266 9.12 8.48 -35.37
N GLY A 267 10.18 8.08 -36.08
CA GLY A 267 10.48 8.58 -37.42
C GLY A 267 11.63 7.86 -38.11
#